data_AF-W6TMD6-F1
#
_entry.id   AF-W6TMD6-F1
#
_cell.length_a   1.000
_cell.length_b   1.000
_cell.length_c   1.000
_cell.angle_alpha   90.00
_cell.angle_beta   90.00
_cell.angle_gamma   90.00
#
_symmetry.space_group_name_H-M   'P 1'
#
loop_
_entity.id
_entity.type
_entity.pdbx_description
1 polymer ?
#
loop_
_entity_poly.entity_id
_entity_poly.type
_entity_poly.pdbx_seq_one_letter_code
_entity_poly.pdbx_strand_id
1 'polypeptide(L)'
;MSKGFQIQLPLIAKLRDEKKVKVETLAASGQWFKDNYKVTPATSVTINTDLSGSNRKTVWFNSRFYRVNLLWENGSLNFRDIHLFNEEFPSVYTKDKATSNECSFFTLPFVDGYIWSKPGTIAGMRFKALENGKEVLLEGGDPVIESPTTGKLHIAWPLKNKAASLVMDIDERQMTLSVKGSKPINWFLDMTAAENAVLPFKAINANKIDCQFEGMNYSITAIKGTFSKPDNKTVFRIKPSKNIVQVDFSGKK
;
A
#
# COMPACT_ATOMS: atom_id res chain seq x y z
N MET A 1 -11.00 26.43 -21.06
CA MET A 1 -9.74 26.42 -20.28
C MET A 1 -9.08 27.79 -20.08
N SER A 2 -9.32 28.80 -20.94
CA SER A 2 -8.64 30.13 -20.86
C SER A 2 -8.61 30.79 -19.47
N LYS A 3 -9.76 30.87 -18.78
CA LYS A 3 -9.85 31.52 -17.45
C LYS A 3 -9.00 30.81 -16.39
N GLY A 4 -8.89 29.48 -16.46
CA GLY A 4 -8.06 28.70 -15.54
C GLY A 4 -6.58 29.00 -15.73
N PHE A 5 -6.10 29.06 -16.99
CA PHE A 5 -4.71 29.38 -17.28
C PHE A 5 -4.31 30.80 -16.92
N GLN A 6 -5.22 31.77 -17.03
CA GLN A 6 -4.98 33.13 -16.56
C GLN A 6 -4.70 33.21 -15.05
N ILE A 7 -5.16 32.24 -14.26
CA ILE A 7 -4.87 32.13 -12.83
C ILE A 7 -3.62 31.27 -12.59
N GLN A 8 -3.55 30.09 -13.21
CA GLN A 8 -2.51 29.10 -12.94
C GLN A 8 -1.12 29.53 -13.43
N LEU A 9 -1.01 30.12 -14.63
CA LEU A 9 0.28 30.45 -15.22
C LEU A 9 1.03 31.54 -14.43
N PRO A 10 0.40 32.64 -13.98
CA PRO A 10 1.08 33.62 -13.12
C PRO A 10 1.53 33.05 -11.77
N LEU A 11 0.76 32.14 -11.17
CA LEU A 11 1.14 31.48 -9.92
C LEU A 11 2.38 30.59 -10.12
N ILE A 12 2.40 29.80 -11.21
CA ILE A 12 3.57 28.98 -11.57
C ILE A 12 4.78 29.86 -11.87
N ALA A 13 4.60 30.96 -12.62
CA ALA A 13 5.68 31.91 -12.91
C ALA A 13 6.26 32.51 -11.63
N LYS A 14 5.42 32.94 -10.69
CA LYS A 14 5.85 33.42 -9.38
C LYS A 14 6.65 32.37 -8.61
N LEU A 15 6.16 31.12 -8.55
CA LEU A 15 6.90 30.03 -7.87
C LEU A 15 8.24 29.72 -8.53
N ARG A 16 8.32 29.81 -9.87
CA ARG A 16 9.57 29.66 -10.63
C ARG A 16 10.55 30.78 -10.29
N ASP A 17 10.10 32.03 -10.30
CA ASP A 17 10.93 33.20 -10.01
C ASP A 17 11.43 33.19 -8.55
N GLU A 18 10.59 32.66 -7.63
CA GLU A 18 10.96 32.35 -6.24
C GLU A 18 11.83 31.09 -6.08
N LYS A 19 12.18 30.40 -7.17
CA LYS A 19 12.96 29.15 -7.19
C LYS A 19 12.36 27.99 -6.38
N LYS A 20 11.05 28.02 -6.14
CA LYS A 20 10.30 26.95 -5.46
C LYS A 20 9.93 25.81 -6.39
N VAL A 21 9.83 26.07 -7.68
CA VAL A 21 9.59 25.05 -8.72
C VAL A 21 10.52 25.26 -9.90
N LYS A 22 10.78 24.17 -10.63
CA LYS A 22 11.44 24.19 -11.93
C LYS A 22 10.39 23.96 -13.01
N VAL A 23 10.38 24.79 -14.04
CA VAL A 23 9.47 24.66 -15.18
C VAL A 23 10.25 24.08 -16.35
N GLU A 24 9.86 22.90 -16.81
CA GLU A 24 10.55 22.15 -17.87
C GLU A 24 9.56 21.52 -18.83
N THR A 25 10.06 21.11 -20.01
CA THR A 25 9.32 20.22 -20.89
C THR A 25 9.34 18.80 -20.33
N LEU A 26 8.32 18.01 -20.67
CA LEU A 26 8.29 16.58 -20.30
C LEU A 26 9.54 15.83 -20.80
N ALA A 27 10.06 16.19 -21.98
CA ALA A 27 11.27 15.59 -22.54
C ALA A 27 12.52 15.88 -21.68
N ALA A 28 12.70 17.13 -21.23
CA ALA A 28 13.83 17.50 -20.38
C ALA A 28 13.78 16.80 -19.02
N SER A 29 12.62 16.78 -18.36
CA SER A 29 12.45 16.05 -17.10
C SER A 29 12.62 14.54 -17.28
N GLY A 30 12.15 13.99 -18.40
CA GLY A 30 12.33 12.57 -18.73
C GLY A 30 13.79 12.19 -18.98
N GLN A 31 14.55 13.03 -19.69
CA GLN A 31 15.98 12.82 -19.90
C GLN A 31 16.75 12.87 -18.57
N TRP A 32 16.50 13.91 -17.75
CA TRP A 32 17.10 14.01 -16.42
C TRP A 32 16.79 12.77 -15.58
N PHE A 33 15.55 12.27 -15.59
CA PHE A 33 15.19 11.07 -14.85
C PHE A 33 15.99 9.84 -15.31
N LYS A 34 16.12 9.62 -16.61
CA LYS A 34 16.90 8.51 -17.17
C LYS A 34 18.39 8.60 -16.83
N ASP A 35 18.95 9.81 -16.80
CA ASP A 35 20.36 10.03 -16.48
C ASP A 35 20.67 9.76 -15.01
N ASN A 36 19.67 9.93 -14.12
CA ASN A 36 19.85 9.78 -12.67
C ASN A 36 19.42 8.40 -12.13
N TYR A 37 18.52 7.70 -12.83
CA TYR A 37 17.95 6.44 -12.34
C TYR A 37 18.01 5.32 -13.39
N LYS A 38 18.76 4.26 -13.08
CA LYS A 38 18.86 3.06 -13.93
C LYS A 38 17.59 2.20 -13.96
N VAL A 39 16.83 2.25 -12.87
CA VAL A 39 15.56 1.52 -12.67
C VAL A 39 14.60 2.45 -11.93
N THR A 40 13.31 2.12 -11.91
CA THR A 40 12.32 2.88 -11.13
C THR A 40 12.73 2.95 -9.66
N PRO A 41 13.02 4.14 -9.10
CA PRO A 41 13.45 4.27 -7.72
C PRO A 41 12.27 4.09 -6.76
N ALA A 42 12.56 3.56 -5.57
CA ALA A 42 11.58 3.53 -4.49
C ALA A 42 11.19 4.96 -4.08
N THR A 43 9.88 5.23 -4.06
CA THR A 43 9.30 6.55 -3.82
C THR A 43 8.13 6.44 -2.86
N SER A 44 8.03 7.38 -1.92
CA SER A 44 6.87 7.55 -1.07
C SER A 44 6.15 8.86 -1.36
N VAL A 45 4.82 8.85 -1.28
CA VAL A 45 3.97 10.04 -1.31
C VAL A 45 3.11 10.01 -0.07
N THR A 46 3.21 11.05 0.76
CA THR A 46 2.59 11.10 2.07
C THR A 46 1.66 12.30 2.15
N ILE A 47 0.47 12.09 2.70
CA ILE A 47 -0.51 13.13 3.01
C ILE A 47 -0.81 13.02 4.50
N ASN A 48 -0.27 13.95 5.26
CA ASN A 48 -0.41 13.99 6.72
C ASN A 48 -1.58 14.86 7.18
N THR A 49 -2.12 15.70 6.29
CA THR A 49 -3.26 16.58 6.57
C THR A 49 -4.14 16.62 5.32
N ASP A 50 -5.39 16.20 5.48
CA ASP A 50 -6.39 16.23 4.42
C ASP A 50 -7.08 17.61 4.36
N LEU A 51 -8.03 17.77 3.43
CA LEU A 51 -8.88 18.94 3.31
C LEU A 51 -9.68 19.19 4.61
N SER A 52 -10.07 20.45 4.82
CA SER A 52 -10.87 20.87 5.98
C SER A 52 -12.12 19.99 6.17
N GLY A 53 -12.36 19.55 7.40
CA GLY A 53 -13.47 18.65 7.75
C GLY A 53 -13.13 17.15 7.64
N SER A 54 -11.91 16.79 7.23
CA SER A 54 -11.41 15.41 7.19
C SER A 54 -10.25 15.19 8.17
N ASN A 55 -10.13 13.97 8.69
CA ASN A 55 -9.01 13.53 9.54
C ASN A 55 -8.11 12.50 8.85
N ARG A 56 -8.34 12.25 7.55
CA ARG A 56 -7.66 11.19 6.81
C ARG A 56 -6.18 11.48 6.64
N LYS A 57 -5.40 10.42 6.59
CA LYS A 57 -3.98 10.44 6.22
C LYS A 57 -3.70 9.28 5.31
N THR A 58 -2.82 9.44 4.35
CA THR A 58 -2.49 8.33 3.46
C THR A 58 -1.02 8.33 3.08
N VAL A 59 -0.50 7.13 2.91
CA VAL A 59 0.86 6.91 2.46
C VAL A 59 0.83 5.94 1.29
N TRP A 60 1.42 6.35 0.19
CA TRP A 60 1.77 5.48 -0.91
C TRP A 60 3.27 5.22 -0.84
N PHE A 61 3.66 3.96 -0.92
CA PHE A 61 5.04 3.58 -1.23
C PHE A 61 5.02 2.78 -2.53
N ASN A 62 5.93 3.09 -3.44
CA ASN A 62 6.06 2.43 -4.73
C ASN A 62 7.53 2.09 -4.96
N SER A 63 7.79 0.89 -5.44
CA SER A 63 9.10 0.45 -5.94
C SER A 63 8.94 -0.22 -7.30
N ARG A 64 10.04 -0.71 -7.88
CA ARG A 64 9.97 -1.55 -9.09
C ARG A 64 9.30 -2.92 -8.86
N PHE A 65 9.09 -3.34 -7.61
CA PHE A 65 8.53 -4.66 -7.27
C PHE A 65 7.09 -4.60 -6.80
N TYR A 66 6.70 -3.55 -6.07
CA TYR A 66 5.34 -3.44 -5.56
C TYR A 66 4.99 -2.00 -5.21
N ARG A 67 3.69 -1.78 -5.02
CA ARG A 67 3.15 -0.62 -4.34
C ARG A 67 2.32 -1.03 -3.14
N VAL A 68 2.27 -0.16 -2.13
CA VAL A 68 1.38 -0.27 -0.98
C VAL A 68 0.72 1.07 -0.70
N ASN A 69 -0.58 1.02 -0.38
CA ASN A 69 -1.33 2.16 0.13
C ASN A 69 -1.83 1.88 1.55
N LEU A 70 -1.50 2.82 2.43
CA LEU A 70 -1.99 2.90 3.80
C LEU A 70 -2.99 4.05 3.89
N LEU A 71 -4.11 3.81 4.56
CA LEU A 71 -5.12 4.82 4.85
C LEU A 71 -5.41 4.81 6.35
N TRP A 72 -5.21 5.96 6.99
CA TRP A 72 -5.72 6.24 8.31
C TRP A 72 -7.01 7.03 8.20
N GLU A 73 -8.04 6.57 8.90
CA GLU A 73 -9.34 7.23 8.97
C GLU A 73 -10.00 6.89 10.30
N ASN A 74 -10.53 7.89 11.00
CA ASN A 74 -11.25 7.73 12.26
C ASN A 74 -10.50 6.88 13.31
N GLY A 75 -9.18 7.11 13.41
CA GLY A 75 -8.31 6.40 14.35
C GLY A 75 -8.00 4.95 13.97
N SER A 76 -8.46 4.45 12.83
CA SER A 76 -8.12 3.11 12.31
C SER A 76 -7.08 3.19 11.20
N LEU A 77 -6.39 2.08 10.94
CA LEU A 77 -5.43 1.91 9.85
C LEU A 77 -5.85 0.73 8.96
N ASN A 78 -5.87 0.97 7.65
CA ASN A 78 -6.14 -0.04 6.63
C ASN A 78 -5.03 -0.03 5.57
N PHE A 79 -4.54 -1.23 5.20
CA PHE A 79 -3.93 -1.40 3.88
C PHE A 79 -5.06 -1.42 2.87
N ARG A 80 -5.18 -0.33 2.12
CA ARG A 80 -6.19 -0.23 1.07
C ARG A 80 -5.79 -1.07 -0.13
N ASP A 81 -4.51 -0.98 -0.52
CA ASP A 81 -4.00 -1.61 -1.73
C ASP A 81 -2.57 -2.13 -1.51
N ILE A 82 -2.27 -3.31 -2.04
CA ILE A 82 -0.93 -3.88 -2.16
C ILE A 82 -0.90 -4.57 -3.52
N HIS A 83 -0.08 -4.08 -4.45
CA HIS A 83 0.03 -4.66 -5.79
C HIS A 83 1.48 -4.87 -6.16
N LEU A 84 1.76 -6.01 -6.78
CA LEU A 84 3.07 -6.37 -7.28
C LEU A 84 3.21 -5.98 -8.75
N PHE A 85 4.45 -5.73 -9.14
CA PHE A 85 4.84 -5.41 -10.49
C PHE A 85 5.69 -6.54 -11.06
N ASN A 86 5.33 -6.98 -12.27
CA ASN A 86 6.17 -7.81 -13.09
C ASN A 86 6.14 -7.26 -14.52
N GLU A 87 7.30 -6.93 -15.09
CA GLU A 87 7.43 -6.39 -16.45
C GLU A 87 6.99 -7.40 -17.51
N GLU A 88 6.93 -8.68 -17.17
CA GLU A 88 6.43 -9.74 -18.04
C GLU A 88 4.89 -9.79 -18.08
N PHE A 89 4.19 -9.03 -17.22
CA PHE A 89 2.73 -8.98 -17.19
C PHE A 89 2.22 -8.10 -18.34
N PRO A 90 1.65 -8.69 -19.40
CA PRO A 90 1.26 -7.90 -20.55
C PRO A 90 -0.03 -7.14 -20.24
N SER A 91 -0.10 -5.90 -20.73
CA SER A 91 -1.39 -5.22 -20.89
C SER A 91 -2.19 -5.93 -21.97
N VAL A 92 -3.51 -5.96 -21.82
CA VAL A 92 -4.43 -6.38 -22.90
C VAL A 92 -4.20 -5.54 -24.17
N TYR A 93 -3.81 -4.27 -23.98
CA TYR A 93 -3.53 -3.33 -25.07
C TYR A 93 -2.18 -3.54 -25.77
N THR A 94 -1.38 -4.51 -25.33
CA THR A 94 -0.16 -4.90 -26.06
C THR A 94 -0.50 -5.63 -27.36
N LYS A 95 -1.65 -6.32 -27.41
CA LYS A 95 -2.10 -7.08 -28.58
C LYS A 95 -3.39 -6.52 -29.18
N ASP A 96 -4.28 -6.02 -28.33
CA ASP A 96 -5.60 -5.55 -28.75
C ASP A 96 -5.69 -4.02 -28.74
N LYS A 97 -6.58 -3.47 -29.56
CA LYS A 97 -6.90 -2.03 -29.52
C LYS A 97 -7.94 -1.75 -28.44
N ALA A 98 -7.88 -0.58 -27.83
CA ALA A 98 -9.00 -0.09 -27.03
C ALA A 98 -10.22 0.13 -27.93
N THR A 99 -11.35 -0.46 -27.55
CA THR A 99 -12.64 -0.36 -28.28
C THR A 99 -13.70 0.44 -27.52
N SER A 100 -13.38 0.88 -26.30
CA SER A 100 -14.21 1.72 -25.46
C SER A 100 -13.48 3.02 -25.09
N ASN A 101 -14.19 3.92 -24.43
CA ASN A 101 -13.61 5.16 -23.88
C ASN A 101 -12.92 4.93 -22.52
N GLU A 102 -12.81 3.67 -22.08
CA GLU A 102 -12.19 3.30 -20.80
C GLU A 102 -11.05 2.30 -21.05
N CYS A 103 -9.90 2.57 -20.44
CA CYS A 103 -8.77 1.66 -20.48
C CYS A 103 -8.52 1.03 -19.11
N SER A 104 -8.37 -0.29 -19.07
CA SER A 104 -8.05 -1.02 -17.84
C SER A 104 -6.57 -1.40 -17.80
N PHE A 105 -5.85 -0.87 -16.83
CA PHE A 105 -4.45 -1.19 -16.59
C PHE A 105 -4.33 -1.90 -15.25
N PHE A 106 -3.92 -3.17 -15.30
CA PHE A 106 -3.80 -3.99 -14.11
C PHE A 106 -2.35 -4.22 -13.72
N THR A 107 -2.21 -4.62 -12.47
CA THR A 107 -1.00 -5.12 -11.83
C THR A 107 -1.35 -6.43 -11.13
N LEU A 108 -0.45 -7.02 -10.34
CA LEU A 108 -0.73 -8.28 -9.65
C LEU A 108 -1.22 -8.00 -8.22
N PRO A 109 -2.54 -8.09 -7.92
CA PRO A 109 -3.07 -7.64 -6.64
C PRO A 109 -2.79 -8.63 -5.51
N PHE A 110 -2.33 -8.16 -4.36
CA PHE A 110 -2.37 -8.90 -3.10
C PHE A 110 -3.45 -8.34 -2.15
N VAL A 111 -3.68 -7.03 -2.22
CA VAL A 111 -4.81 -6.33 -1.63
C VAL A 111 -5.33 -5.33 -2.67
N ASP A 112 -6.61 -5.38 -3.00
CA ASP A 112 -7.24 -4.41 -3.91
C ASP A 112 -8.53 -3.90 -3.28
N GLY A 113 -8.43 -2.76 -2.63
CA GLY A 113 -9.57 -2.14 -1.93
C GLY A 113 -10.58 -1.55 -2.89
N TYR A 114 -10.23 -1.31 -4.15
CA TYR A 114 -11.13 -0.75 -5.14
C TYR A 114 -12.02 -1.84 -5.76
N ILE A 115 -11.42 -2.89 -6.30
CA ILE A 115 -12.14 -3.95 -7.02
C ILE A 115 -12.85 -4.90 -6.05
N TRP A 116 -12.29 -5.14 -4.86
CA TRP A 116 -12.85 -6.14 -3.93
C TRP A 116 -13.87 -5.55 -2.95
N SER A 117 -14.19 -4.26 -3.04
CA SER A 117 -15.20 -3.59 -2.23
C SER A 117 -16.58 -3.58 -2.89
N LYS A 118 -17.62 -3.44 -2.06
CA LYS A 118 -19.00 -3.17 -2.47
C LYS A 118 -19.62 -2.12 -1.53
N PRO A 119 -20.74 -1.47 -1.90
CA PRO A 119 -21.46 -0.61 -0.96
C PRO A 119 -21.69 -1.32 0.39
N GLY A 120 -21.27 -0.67 1.48
CA GLY A 120 -21.38 -1.22 2.84
C GLY A 120 -20.31 -2.24 3.23
N THR A 121 -19.42 -2.68 2.33
CA THR A 121 -18.30 -3.58 2.66
C THR A 121 -17.02 -3.13 1.95
N ILE A 122 -16.09 -2.56 2.73
CA ILE A 122 -14.80 -2.09 2.23
C ILE A 122 -13.74 -3.16 2.43
N ALA A 123 -13.16 -3.64 1.33
CA ALA A 123 -12.03 -4.56 1.34
C ALA A 123 -10.75 -3.88 1.85
N GLY A 124 -9.85 -4.70 2.39
CA GLY A 124 -8.54 -4.25 2.86
C GLY A 124 -8.03 -5.07 4.03
N MET A 125 -6.75 -4.87 4.35
CA MET A 125 -6.13 -5.51 5.52
C MET A 125 -6.12 -4.57 6.71
N ARG A 126 -6.70 -5.04 7.82
CA ARG A 126 -6.85 -4.27 9.05
C ARG A 126 -6.08 -4.88 10.19
N PHE A 127 -5.47 -4.03 11.01
CA PHE A 127 -4.81 -4.44 12.24
C PHE A 127 -5.81 -4.72 13.35
N LYS A 128 -5.70 -5.88 13.97
CA LYS A 128 -6.52 -6.28 15.11
C LYS A 128 -5.64 -6.83 16.23
N ALA A 129 -6.23 -6.93 17.42
CA ALA A 129 -5.64 -7.62 18.55
C ALA A 129 -6.64 -8.59 19.18
N LEU A 130 -6.12 -9.60 19.87
CA LEU A 130 -6.90 -10.47 20.73
C LEU A 130 -6.81 -9.96 22.18
N GLU A 131 -7.94 -9.51 22.72
CA GLU A 131 -8.06 -8.99 24.07
C GLU A 131 -9.13 -9.76 24.82
N ASN A 132 -8.76 -10.40 25.93
CA ASN A 132 -9.67 -11.24 26.73
C ASN A 132 -10.43 -12.28 25.88
N GLY A 133 -9.75 -12.85 24.87
CA GLY A 133 -10.34 -13.83 23.94
C GLY A 133 -11.21 -13.24 22.83
N LYS A 134 -11.38 -11.91 22.76
CA LYS A 134 -12.17 -11.23 21.73
C LYS A 134 -11.26 -10.49 20.75
N GLU A 135 -11.60 -10.59 19.46
CA GLU A 135 -10.93 -9.79 18.43
C GLU A 135 -11.44 -8.35 18.46
N VAL A 136 -10.52 -7.40 18.52
CA VAL A 136 -10.81 -5.97 18.49
C VAL A 136 -9.97 -5.29 17.42
N LEU A 137 -10.55 -4.29 16.75
CA LEU A 137 -9.81 -3.43 15.83
C LEU A 137 -8.80 -2.60 16.61
N LEU A 138 -7.57 -2.52 16.12
CA LEU A 138 -6.60 -1.60 16.71
C LEU A 138 -6.93 -0.17 16.28
N GLU A 139 -6.98 0.72 17.26
CA GLU A 139 -7.12 2.15 17.07
C GLU A 139 -5.82 2.86 17.49
N GLY A 140 -5.54 4.00 16.88
CA GLY A 140 -4.36 4.81 17.13
C GLY A 140 -4.55 6.28 16.80
N GLY A 141 -3.50 7.04 17.09
CA GLY A 141 -3.43 8.47 16.77
C GLY A 141 -2.83 8.72 15.40
N ASP A 142 -2.19 9.87 15.27
CA ASP A 142 -1.52 10.27 14.03
C ASP A 142 -0.19 9.54 13.85
N PRO A 143 0.08 8.99 12.64
CA PRO A 143 1.34 8.33 12.37
C PRO A 143 2.48 9.33 12.26
N VAL A 144 3.66 8.93 12.75
CA VAL A 144 4.93 9.55 12.43
C VAL A 144 5.53 8.82 11.24
N ILE A 145 5.85 9.56 10.18
CA ILE A 145 6.34 9.01 8.91
C ILE A 145 7.68 9.66 8.58
N GLU A 146 8.70 8.83 8.39
CA GLU A 146 10.08 9.25 8.17
C GLU A 146 10.69 8.48 6.99
N SER A 147 11.57 9.13 6.24
CA SER A 147 12.36 8.48 5.17
C SER A 147 13.84 8.53 5.57
N PRO A 148 14.29 7.61 6.45
CA PRO A 148 15.60 7.73 7.10
C PRO A 148 16.77 7.64 6.13
N THR A 149 16.60 6.92 5.02
CA THR A 149 17.57 6.77 3.94
C THR A 149 16.84 6.56 2.62
N THR A 150 17.51 6.82 1.50
CA THR A 150 16.95 6.62 0.15
C THR A 150 16.35 5.24 -0.01
N GLY A 151 15.09 5.18 -0.46
CA GLY A 151 14.37 3.94 -0.74
C GLY A 151 13.84 3.19 0.49
N LYS A 152 13.93 3.77 1.69
CA LYS A 152 13.34 3.22 2.91
C LYS A 152 12.34 4.18 3.53
N LEU A 153 11.24 3.63 4.01
CA LEU A 153 10.17 4.36 4.69
C LEU A 153 9.93 3.72 6.06
N HIS A 154 9.97 4.55 7.09
CA HIS A 154 9.68 4.19 8.46
C HIS A 154 8.37 4.84 8.88
N ILE A 155 7.46 4.05 9.45
CA ILE A 155 6.18 4.55 9.95
C ILE A 155 5.98 4.03 11.37
N ALA A 156 5.76 4.94 12.31
CA ALA A 156 5.35 4.62 13.66
C ALA A 156 3.93 5.14 13.90
N TRP A 157 2.99 4.22 14.14
CA TRP A 157 1.61 4.53 14.42
C TRP A 157 1.30 4.30 15.91
N PRO A 158 1.14 5.36 16.72
CA PRO A 158 0.90 5.23 18.15
C PRO A 158 -0.48 4.63 18.41
N LEU A 159 -0.53 3.52 19.16
CA LEU A 159 -1.76 2.82 19.49
C LEU A 159 -2.44 3.46 20.71
N LYS A 160 -3.74 3.66 20.59
CA LYS A 160 -4.58 4.29 21.61
C LYS A 160 -4.63 3.39 22.86
N ASN A 161 -4.47 3.99 24.04
CA ASN A 161 -4.57 3.35 25.36
C ASN A 161 -3.62 2.14 25.59
N LYS A 162 -2.56 2.01 24.79
CA LYS A 162 -1.67 0.83 24.84
C LYS A 162 -0.22 1.12 25.20
N ALA A 163 0.17 2.39 25.33
CA ALA A 163 1.57 2.81 25.52
C ALA A 163 2.53 2.05 24.60
N ALA A 164 2.10 1.88 23.34
CA ALA A 164 2.77 1.10 22.32
C ALA A 164 2.52 1.73 20.95
N SER A 165 3.41 1.48 20.00
CA SER A 165 3.28 1.89 18.61
C SER A 165 3.41 0.69 17.70
N LEU A 166 2.58 0.64 16.66
CA LEU A 166 2.81 -0.24 15.54
C LEU A 166 3.86 0.38 14.63
N VAL A 167 4.90 -0.37 14.29
CA VAL A 167 6.04 0.09 13.50
C VAL A 167 6.08 -0.67 12.18
N MET A 168 6.23 0.07 11.09
CA MET A 168 6.35 -0.46 9.73
C MET A 168 7.62 0.07 9.09
N ASP A 169 8.49 -0.85 8.69
CA ASP A 169 9.69 -0.57 7.92
C ASP A 169 9.50 -1.14 6.51
N ILE A 170 9.52 -0.26 5.52
CA ILE A 170 9.17 -0.57 4.13
C ILE A 170 10.38 -0.24 3.26
N ASP A 171 10.81 -1.20 2.44
CA ASP A 171 11.88 -1.01 1.46
C ASP A 171 11.43 -1.48 0.06
N GLU A 172 12.35 -1.43 -0.90
CA GLU A 172 12.10 -1.77 -2.29
C GLU A 172 11.44 -3.14 -2.50
N ARG A 173 11.68 -4.13 -1.63
CA ARG A 173 11.24 -5.52 -1.82
C ARG A 173 10.23 -5.99 -0.79
N GLN A 174 10.31 -5.48 0.43
CA GLN A 174 9.66 -6.09 1.59
C GLN A 174 9.10 -5.05 2.55
N MET A 175 8.19 -5.53 3.40
CA MET A 175 7.65 -4.79 4.53
C MET A 175 7.83 -5.60 5.81
N THR A 176 8.36 -4.95 6.83
CA THR A 176 8.48 -5.48 8.18
C THR A 176 7.54 -4.73 9.11
N LEU A 177 6.73 -5.47 9.87
CA LEU A 177 5.76 -4.95 10.82
C LEU A 177 6.09 -5.49 12.21
N SER A 178 6.02 -4.63 13.22
CA SER A 178 6.18 -5.01 14.62
C SER A 178 5.37 -4.09 15.53
N VAL A 179 5.21 -4.46 16.79
CA VAL A 179 4.64 -3.58 17.82
C VAL A 179 5.70 -3.29 18.88
N LYS A 180 6.02 -2.02 19.09
CA LYS A 180 6.97 -1.57 20.12
C LYS A 180 6.20 -0.98 21.30
N GLY A 181 6.36 -1.56 22.49
CA GLY A 181 5.70 -1.10 23.70
C GLY A 181 6.18 -1.88 24.92
N SER A 182 5.77 -1.45 26.12
CA SER A 182 6.17 -2.09 27.38
C SER A 182 5.44 -3.41 27.65
N LYS A 183 4.25 -3.59 27.08
CA LYS A 183 3.43 -4.80 27.24
C LYS A 183 3.27 -5.54 25.92
N PRO A 184 3.35 -6.88 25.91
CA PRO A 184 3.04 -7.67 24.73
C PRO A 184 1.59 -7.45 24.27
N ILE A 185 1.40 -7.33 22.95
CA ILE A 185 0.09 -7.25 22.33
C ILE A 185 -0.05 -8.45 21.38
N ASN A 186 -1.13 -9.22 21.51
CA ASN A 186 -1.43 -10.31 20.59
C ASN A 186 -2.11 -9.76 19.33
N TRP A 187 -1.33 -9.13 18.46
CA TRP A 187 -1.81 -8.45 17.25
C TRP A 187 -1.72 -9.35 16.01
N PHE A 188 -2.52 -9.05 15.00
CA PHE A 188 -2.52 -9.71 13.70
C PHE A 188 -3.15 -8.80 12.62
N LEU A 189 -3.03 -9.19 11.35
CA LEU A 189 -3.73 -8.54 10.24
C LEU A 189 -4.77 -9.48 9.65
N ASP A 190 -5.97 -8.97 9.41
CA ASP A 190 -7.01 -9.69 8.66
C ASP A 190 -7.27 -9.04 7.32
N MET A 191 -7.19 -9.84 6.26
CA MET A 191 -7.69 -9.46 4.94
C MET A 191 -9.16 -9.82 4.81
N THR A 192 -9.96 -8.84 4.42
CA THR A 192 -11.39 -9.00 4.14
C THR A 192 -11.74 -8.43 2.79
N ALA A 193 -12.75 -9.01 2.14
CA ALA A 193 -13.27 -8.58 0.86
C ALA A 193 -14.81 -8.64 0.88
N ALA A 194 -15.45 -7.96 -0.05
CA ALA A 194 -16.88 -8.10 -0.25
C ALA A 194 -17.24 -9.53 -0.70
N GLU A 195 -18.47 -9.94 -0.37
CA GLU A 195 -18.97 -11.26 -0.75
C GLU A 195 -18.95 -11.45 -2.27
N ASN A 196 -18.53 -12.64 -2.72
CA ASN A 196 -18.37 -13.02 -4.12
C ASN A 196 -17.33 -12.17 -4.90
N ALA A 197 -16.43 -11.46 -4.22
CA ALA A 197 -15.27 -10.87 -4.90
C ALA A 197 -14.42 -11.98 -5.54
N VAL A 198 -13.99 -11.76 -6.79
CA VAL A 198 -13.05 -12.67 -7.48
C VAL A 198 -11.66 -12.35 -6.98
N LEU A 199 -11.08 -13.27 -6.21
CA LEU A 199 -9.78 -13.10 -5.57
C LEU A 199 -8.71 -13.96 -6.25
N PRO A 200 -7.45 -13.51 -6.30
CA PRO A 200 -6.39 -14.21 -7.03
C PRO A 200 -5.81 -15.41 -6.26
N PHE A 201 -6.22 -15.65 -5.00
CA PHE A 201 -5.60 -16.63 -4.12
C PHE A 201 -5.95 -18.07 -4.50
N LYS A 202 -4.94 -18.86 -4.90
CA LYS A 202 -5.08 -20.28 -5.26
C LYS A 202 -4.78 -21.20 -4.09
N ALA A 203 -3.76 -20.89 -3.29
CA ALA A 203 -3.41 -21.65 -2.09
C ALA A 203 -2.85 -20.72 -1.01
N ILE A 204 -3.28 -20.93 0.23
CA ILE A 204 -2.88 -20.13 1.40
C ILE A 204 -2.16 -21.08 2.36
N ASN A 205 -0.84 -21.09 2.29
CA ASN A 205 0.03 -21.90 3.15
C ASN A 205 0.69 -21.01 4.20
N ALA A 206 1.19 -21.60 5.29
CA ALA A 206 1.73 -20.86 6.43
C ALA A 206 2.79 -19.81 6.03
N ASN A 207 3.68 -20.11 5.10
CA ASN A 207 4.78 -19.22 4.71
C ASN A 207 4.61 -18.60 3.32
N LYS A 208 3.55 -18.96 2.59
CA LYS A 208 3.39 -18.57 1.19
C LYS A 208 1.92 -18.53 0.77
N ILE A 209 1.53 -17.49 0.07
CA ILE A 209 0.26 -17.44 -0.66
C ILE A 209 0.57 -17.52 -2.15
N ASP A 210 0.03 -18.53 -2.81
CA ASP A 210 0.11 -18.70 -4.25
C ASP A 210 -1.09 -18.01 -4.91
N CYS A 211 -0.81 -17.16 -5.89
CA CYS A 211 -1.79 -16.34 -6.57
C CYS A 211 -1.77 -16.57 -8.08
N GLN A 212 -2.90 -16.29 -8.73
CA GLN A 212 -2.98 -16.17 -10.17
C GLN A 212 -3.97 -15.04 -10.52
N PHE A 213 -3.54 -14.15 -11.41
CA PHE A 213 -4.36 -13.05 -11.89
C PHE A 213 -4.11 -12.88 -13.40
N GLU A 214 -5.18 -12.80 -14.19
CA GLU A 214 -5.10 -12.66 -15.66
C GLU A 214 -4.13 -13.67 -16.31
N GLY A 215 -4.18 -14.94 -15.87
CA GLY A 215 -3.33 -16.02 -16.35
C GLY A 215 -1.88 -16.02 -15.82
N MET A 216 -1.42 -14.95 -15.17
CA MET A 216 -0.08 -14.86 -14.58
C MET A 216 -0.06 -15.40 -13.15
N ASN A 217 0.88 -16.30 -12.87
CA ASN A 217 1.13 -16.83 -11.53
C ASN A 217 2.13 -15.93 -10.78
N TYR A 218 1.90 -15.73 -9.49
CA TYR A 218 2.81 -15.04 -8.58
C TYR A 218 2.63 -15.54 -7.16
N SER A 219 3.45 -15.09 -6.22
CA SER A 219 3.30 -15.48 -4.82
C SER A 219 3.87 -14.48 -3.84
N ILE A 220 3.29 -14.46 -2.65
CA ILE A 220 3.75 -13.66 -1.52
C ILE A 220 4.36 -14.58 -0.46
N THR A 221 5.54 -14.24 0.03
CA THR A 221 6.25 -15.06 1.01
C THR A 221 6.31 -14.33 2.36
N ALA A 222 5.90 -15.02 3.42
CA ALA A 222 6.15 -14.58 4.79
C ALA A 222 7.51 -15.10 5.25
N ILE A 223 8.51 -14.22 5.29
CA ILE A 223 9.83 -14.49 5.86
C ILE A 223 9.70 -14.69 7.38
N LYS A 224 8.87 -13.86 8.03
CA LYS A 224 8.48 -14.00 9.44
C LYS A 224 6.98 -13.82 9.60
N GLY A 225 6.42 -14.56 10.55
CA GLY A 225 4.98 -14.67 10.72
C GLY A 225 4.38 -15.77 9.86
N THR A 226 3.06 -15.95 9.95
CA THR A 226 2.36 -17.00 9.21
C THR A 226 1.02 -16.51 8.65
N PHE A 227 0.71 -16.99 7.45
CA PHE A 227 -0.62 -16.89 6.86
C PHE A 227 -1.51 -18.03 7.39
N SER A 228 -2.81 -17.74 7.52
CA SER A 228 -3.83 -18.72 7.89
C SER A 228 -5.19 -18.27 7.37
N LYS A 229 -6.17 -19.16 7.32
CA LYS A 229 -7.57 -18.82 7.09
C LYS A 229 -8.34 -19.07 8.39
N PRO A 230 -8.66 -18.03 9.19
CA PRO A 230 -9.23 -18.23 10.52
C PRO A 230 -10.72 -18.61 10.48
N ASP A 231 -11.46 -18.15 9.46
CA ASP A 231 -12.89 -18.36 9.31
C ASP A 231 -13.33 -18.16 7.85
N ASN A 232 -14.65 -18.19 7.58
CA ASN A 232 -15.20 -18.06 6.23
C ASN A 232 -15.35 -16.60 5.73
N LYS A 233 -15.32 -15.60 6.64
CA LYS A 233 -15.46 -14.17 6.33
C LYS A 233 -14.10 -13.50 6.09
N THR A 234 -13.04 -14.05 6.67
CA THR A 234 -11.67 -13.58 6.53
C THR A 234 -10.99 -14.34 5.39
N VAL A 235 -10.47 -13.61 4.41
CA VAL A 235 -9.76 -14.20 3.25
C VAL A 235 -8.49 -14.90 3.72
N PHE A 236 -7.66 -14.17 4.47
CA PHE A 236 -6.52 -14.70 5.20
C PHE A 236 -6.18 -13.79 6.38
N ARG A 237 -5.44 -14.36 7.34
CA ARG A 237 -4.85 -13.68 8.49
C ARG A 237 -3.33 -13.81 8.44
N ILE A 238 -2.62 -12.74 8.76
CA ILE A 238 -1.18 -12.77 9.03
C ILE A 238 -0.94 -12.62 10.54
N LYS A 239 -0.34 -13.63 11.16
CA LYS A 239 0.09 -13.58 12.57
C LYS A 239 1.59 -13.35 12.68
N PRO A 240 2.06 -12.54 13.64
CA PRO A 240 3.47 -12.33 13.87
C PRO A 240 4.14 -13.58 14.46
N SER A 241 5.41 -13.80 14.10
CA SER A 241 6.31 -14.72 14.80
C SER A 241 7.28 -13.90 15.63
N LYS A 242 7.33 -14.14 16.94
CA LYS A 242 8.13 -13.34 17.89
C LYS A 242 7.91 -11.82 17.71
N ASN A 243 6.63 -11.41 17.60
CA ASN A 243 6.21 -10.01 17.42
C ASN A 243 6.61 -9.35 16.08
N ILE A 244 7.07 -10.14 15.09
CA ILE A 244 7.45 -9.63 13.77
C ILE A 244 6.64 -10.33 12.68
N VAL A 245 6.09 -9.54 11.76
CA VAL A 245 5.68 -9.99 10.42
C VAL A 245 6.66 -9.39 9.42
N GLN A 246 7.22 -10.20 8.54
CA GLN A 246 8.08 -9.74 7.46
C GLN A 246 7.65 -10.43 6.17
N VAL A 247 7.23 -9.63 5.19
CA VAL A 247 6.64 -10.11 3.93
C VAL A 247 7.48 -9.61 2.76
N ASP A 248 7.86 -10.53 1.88
CA ASP A 248 8.55 -10.25 0.63
C ASP A 248 7.56 -10.21 -0.53
N PHE A 249 7.59 -9.10 -1.28
CA PHE A 249 6.77 -8.83 -2.45
C PHE A 249 7.55 -8.94 -3.76
N SER A 250 8.83 -9.32 -3.72
CA SER A 250 9.68 -9.48 -4.90
C SER A 250 9.64 -10.89 -5.51
N GLY A 251 8.82 -11.79 -4.95
CA GLY A 251 8.68 -13.17 -5.40
C GLY A 251 8.08 -13.29 -6.80
N LYS A 252 8.94 -13.50 -7.80
CA LYS A 252 8.55 -14.00 -9.12
C LYS A 252 8.45 -15.52 -9.08
N LYS A 253 7.46 -16.08 -9.78
CA LYS A 253 7.37 -17.51 -10.06
C LYS A 253 7.85 -17.79 -11.47
#